data_AF-A0A376DNM1-F1
#
_entry.id   AF-A0A376DNM1-F1
#
_cell.length_a   1.000
_cell.length_b   1.000
_cell.length_c   1.000
_cell.angle_alpha   90.00
_cell.angle_beta   90.00
_cell.angle_gamma   90.00
#
_symmetry.space_group_name_H-M   'P 1'
#
loop_
_entity.id
_entity.type
_entity.pdbx_description
1 polymer ?
#
loop_
_entity_poly.entity_id
_entity_poly.type
_entity_poly.pdbx_seq_one_letter_code
_entity_poly.pdbx_strand_id
1 'polypeptide(L)'
;MMQLEELDKIKILEFLKLQMSKKKFVVTPVSILKKFGFPVSEHHFLLENKALILKLKYILEELNEDGILIQRESKQDFKGLKEIGYDFIT
;
A
#
# COMPACT_ATOMS: atom_id res chain seq x y z
N MET A 1 -4.62 -16.94 -6.90
CA MET A 1 -4.25 -15.53 -7.17
C MET A 1 -5.29 -14.69 -6.46
N MET A 2 -4.90 -13.75 -5.60
CA MET A 2 -5.86 -12.92 -4.86
C MET A 2 -6.48 -11.90 -5.82
N GLN A 3 -7.79 -11.70 -5.74
CA GLN A 3 -8.48 -10.73 -6.60
C GLN A 3 -8.39 -9.32 -5.98
N LEU A 4 -8.34 -8.29 -6.84
CA LEU A 4 -8.17 -6.88 -6.43
C LEU A 4 -9.30 -6.40 -5.51
N GLU A 5 -10.51 -6.91 -5.73
CA GLU A 5 -11.73 -6.57 -5.00
C GLU A 5 -11.73 -7.10 -3.56
N GLU A 6 -10.96 -8.16 -3.31
CA GLU A 6 -10.89 -8.84 -2.02
C GLU A 6 -9.97 -8.12 -1.02
N LEU A 7 -9.26 -7.07 -1.43
CA LEU A 7 -8.35 -6.32 -0.56
C LEU A 7 -9.13 -5.49 0.46
N ASP A 8 -9.01 -5.84 1.74
CA ASP A 8 -9.57 -5.13 2.87
C ASP A 8 -8.49 -4.84 3.94
N LYS A 9 -8.84 -4.03 4.95
CA LYS A 9 -7.90 -3.62 6.01
C LYS A 9 -7.25 -4.79 6.73
N ILE A 10 -8.01 -5.85 7.03
CA ILE A 10 -7.52 -7.02 7.77
C ILE A 10 -6.45 -7.73 6.94
N LYS A 11 -6.74 -8.01 5.67
CA LYS A 11 -5.78 -8.68 4.77
C LYS A 11 -4.54 -7.83 4.53
N ILE A 12 -4.70 -6.50 4.39
CA ILE A 12 -3.56 -5.59 4.28
C ILE A 12 -2.70 -5.65 5.54
N LEU A 13 -3.30 -5.62 6.73
CA LEU A 13 -2.58 -5.70 7.99
C LEU A 13 -1.81 -7.03 8.14
N GLU A 14 -2.47 -8.16 7.88
CA GLU A 14 -1.83 -9.48 7.93
C GLU A 14 -0.67 -9.58 6.94
N PHE A 15 -0.88 -9.09 5.71
CA PHE A 15 0.16 -9.01 4.70
C PHE A 15 1.34 -8.14 5.15
N LEU A 16 1.09 -6.96 5.72
CA LEU A 16 2.14 -6.06 6.20
C LEU A 16 2.94 -6.72 7.32
N LYS A 17 2.29 -7.35 8.31
CA LYS A 17 2.97 -8.10 9.37
C LYS A 17 3.88 -9.20 8.81
N LEU A 18 3.39 -9.95 7.82
CA LEU A 18 4.16 -11.01 7.17
C LEU A 18 5.33 -10.49 6.34
N GLN A 19 5.18 -9.36 5.64
CA GLN A 19 6.26 -8.82 4.81
C GLN A 19 7.31 -8.08 5.64
N MET A 20 6.89 -7.35 6.67
CA MET A 20 7.79 -6.60 7.54
C MET A 20 8.66 -7.52 8.40
N SER A 21 8.20 -8.72 8.74
CA SER A 21 9.05 -9.75 9.37
C SER A 21 10.16 -10.27 8.44
N LYS A 22 9.95 -10.22 7.12
CA LYS A 22 10.96 -10.64 6.12
C LYS A 22 11.94 -9.53 5.79
N LYS A 23 11.43 -8.35 5.43
CA LYS A 23 12.24 -7.19 5.06
C LYS A 23 11.42 -5.93 5.21
N LYS A 24 11.93 -4.97 6.00
CA LYS A 24 11.34 -3.63 6.11
C LYS A 24 11.31 -2.93 4.77
N PHE A 25 10.19 -2.28 4.46
CA PHE A 25 10.01 -1.47 3.27
C PHE A 25 9.04 -0.31 3.57
N VAL A 26 9.08 0.72 2.74
CA VAL A 26 8.12 1.84 2.83
C VAL A 26 6.77 1.36 2.33
N VAL A 27 5.76 1.52 3.16
CA VAL A 27 4.38 1.14 2.84
C VAL A 27 3.75 2.27 2.03
N THR A 28 3.35 1.94 0.80
CA THR A 28 2.54 2.79 -0.09
C THR A 28 1.53 1.90 -0.80
N PRO A 29 0.45 2.45 -1.38
CA PRO A 29 -0.45 1.68 -2.22
C PRO A 29 0.28 0.88 -3.31
N VAL A 30 1.23 1.50 -4.02
CA VAL A 30 2.03 0.82 -5.05
C VAL A 30 2.93 -0.27 -4.46
N SER A 31 3.58 -0.05 -3.31
CA SER A 31 4.47 -1.05 -2.73
C SER A 31 3.71 -2.30 -2.26
N ILE A 32 2.50 -2.11 -1.74
CA ILE A 32 1.54 -3.18 -1.43
C ILE A 32 1.17 -3.95 -2.69
N LEU A 33 0.68 -3.27 -3.73
CA LEU A 33 0.25 -3.91 -4.97
C LEU A 33 1.40 -4.69 -5.64
N LYS A 34 2.60 -4.09 -5.69
CA LYS A 34 3.80 -4.74 -6.23
C LYS A 34 4.12 -6.04 -5.51
N LYS A 35 4.02 -6.04 -4.18
CA LYS A 35 4.32 -7.20 -3.34
C LYS A 35 3.25 -8.30 -3.43
N PHE A 36 2.02 -7.95 -3.77
CA PHE A 36 0.97 -8.90 -4.15
C PHE A 36 1.13 -9.47 -5.56
N GLY A 37 2.10 -8.98 -6.33
CA GLY A 37 2.39 -9.46 -7.68
C GLY A 37 1.64 -8.73 -8.78
N PHE A 38 0.99 -7.60 -8.48
CA PHE A 38 0.32 -6.80 -9.50
C PHE A 38 1.33 -6.06 -10.40
N PRO A 39 1.03 -5.88 -11.70
CA PRO A 39 1.95 -5.28 -12.66
C PRO A 39 1.97 -3.75 -12.56
N VAL A 40 2.32 -3.21 -11.40
CA VAL A 40 2.38 -1.74 -11.16
C VAL A 40 3.39 -1.01 -12.04
N SER A 41 4.31 -1.74 -12.68
CA SER A 41 5.19 -1.20 -13.72
C SER A 41 4.45 -0.82 -14.99
N GLU A 42 3.25 -1.33 -15.22
CA GLU A 42 2.42 -0.96 -16.36
C GLU A 42 1.60 0.28 -15.99
N HIS A 43 1.83 1.40 -16.70
CA HIS A 43 1.15 2.64 -16.37
C HIS A 43 -0.37 2.52 -16.55
N HIS A 44 -0.81 1.73 -17.54
CA HIS A 44 -2.22 1.45 -17.80
C HIS A 44 -2.91 0.79 -16.60
N PHE A 45 -2.28 -0.21 -15.98
CA PHE A 45 -2.81 -0.86 -14.78
C PHE A 45 -3.15 0.15 -13.67
N LEU A 46 -2.24 1.10 -13.39
CA LEU A 46 -2.49 2.13 -12.36
C LEU A 46 -3.65 3.06 -12.73
N LEU A 47 -3.81 3.37 -14.03
CA LEU A 47 -4.88 4.25 -14.51
C LEU A 47 -6.25 3.57 -14.43
N GLU A 48 -6.33 2.28 -14.72
CA GLU A 48 -7.57 1.50 -14.66
C GLU A 48 -8.00 1.18 -13.23
N ASN A 49 -7.05 1.10 -12.29
CA ASN A 49 -7.31 0.69 -10.91
C ASN A 49 -7.30 1.85 -9.90
N LYS A 50 -7.61 3.08 -10.34
CA LYS A 50 -7.61 4.28 -9.47
C LYS A 50 -8.48 4.14 -8.23
N ALA A 51 -9.66 3.52 -8.35
CA ALA A 51 -10.57 3.32 -7.23
C ALA A 51 -9.95 2.43 -6.13
N LEU A 52 -9.25 1.38 -6.53
CA LEU A 52 -8.54 0.53 -5.59
C LEU A 52 -7.37 1.28 -4.93
N ILE A 53 -6.60 2.04 -5.70
CA ILE A 53 -5.49 2.83 -5.15
C ILE A 53 -6.04 3.81 -4.10
N LEU A 54 -7.18 4.43 -4.36
CA LEU A 54 -7.85 5.29 -3.39
C LEU A 54 -8.30 4.52 -2.14
N LYS A 55 -8.90 3.33 -2.30
CA LYS A 55 -9.25 2.44 -1.18
C LYS A 55 -8.03 2.11 -0.32
N LEU A 56 -6.90 1.76 -0.94
CA LEU A 56 -5.65 1.49 -0.24
C LEU A 56 -5.13 2.72 0.51
N LYS A 57 -5.25 3.92 -0.06
CA LYS A 57 -4.87 5.16 0.64
C LYS A 57 -5.67 5.33 1.93
N TYR A 58 -7.00 5.15 1.87
CA TYR A 58 -7.85 5.23 3.07
C TYR A 58 -7.48 4.17 4.11
N ILE A 59 -7.24 2.93 3.69
CA ILE A 59 -6.80 1.87 4.61
C ILE A 59 -5.49 2.24 5.31
N LEU A 60 -4.52 2.82 4.58
CA LEU A 60 -3.24 3.23 5.16
C LEU A 60 -3.39 4.41 6.12
N GLU A 61 -4.31 5.33 5.83
CA GLU A 61 -4.65 6.44 6.73
C GLU A 61 -5.28 5.91 8.02
N GLU A 62 -6.26 5.02 7.94
CA GLU A 62 -6.85 4.38 9.11
C GLU A 62 -5.82 3.61 9.94
N LEU A 63 -4.90 2.87 9.30
CA LEU A 63 -3.85 2.15 10.02
C LEU A 63 -2.84 3.10 10.69
N ASN A 64 -2.67 4.32 10.17
CA ASN A 64 -1.88 5.37 10.79
C ASN A 64 -2.62 5.98 11.99
N GLU A 65 -3.93 6.20 11.88
CA GLU A 65 -4.78 6.61 13.01
C GLU A 65 -4.82 5.56 14.13
N ASP A 66 -4.82 4.28 13.78
CA ASP A 66 -4.75 3.15 14.73
C ASP A 66 -3.36 2.99 15.37
N GLY A 67 -2.36 3.79 14.98
CA GLY A 67 -1.00 3.73 15.51
C GLY A 67 -0.16 2.53 15.02
N ILE A 68 -0.59 1.86 13.96
CA ILE A 68 0.14 0.72 13.36
C ILE A 68 1.19 1.22 12.36
N LEU A 69 0.85 2.29 11.65
CA LEU A 69 1.71 2.97 10.70
C LEU A 69 2.08 4.36 11.24
N ILE A 70 3.24 4.86 10.82
CA ILE A 70 3.60 6.26 10.99
C ILE A 70 3.90 6.87 9.63
N GLN A 71 3.20 7.97 9.32
CA GLN A 71 3.45 8.74 8.11
C GLN A 71 4.86 9.34 8.11
N ARG A 72 5.52 9.28 6.95
CA ARG A 72 6.78 9.99 6.70
C ARG A 72 6.53 11.45 6.32
N GLU A 73 7.48 12.32 6.64
CA GLU A 73 7.48 13.72 6.19
C GLU A 73 7.53 13.85 4.66
N SER A 74 8.19 12.91 3.98
CA SER A 74 8.37 12.93 2.53
C SER A 74 7.35 12.08 1.78
N LYS A 75 6.75 12.67 0.74
CA LYS A 75 5.90 11.95 -0.22
C LYS A 75 6.76 11.15 -1.20
N GLN A 76 6.29 9.97 -1.58
CA GLN A 76 6.89 9.16 -2.62
C GLN A 76 6.22 9.47 -3.96
N ASP A 77 7.02 9.67 -5.00
CA ASP A 77 6.54 9.82 -6.37
C ASP A 77 6.81 8.53 -7.16
N PHE A 78 5.76 7.92 -7.71
CA PHE A 78 5.89 6.75 -8.57
C PHE A 78 5.12 6.94 -9.88
N LYS A 79 5.83 7.08 -11.00
CA LYS A 79 5.24 7.28 -12.34
C LYS A 79 4.18 8.41 -12.39
N GLY A 80 4.44 9.51 -11.69
CA GLY A 80 3.53 10.66 -11.60
C GLY A 80 2.42 10.52 -10.54
N LEU A 81 2.41 9.44 -9.77
CA LEU A 81 1.48 9.23 -8.67
C LEU A 81 2.15 9.64 -7.35
N LYS A 82 1.64 10.72 -6.75
CA LYS A 82 2.02 11.15 -5.40
C LYS A 82 1.39 10.22 -4.37
N GLU A 83 2.24 9.56 -3.59
CA GLU A 83 1.89 8.68 -2.50
C GLU A 83 2.41 9.22 -1.17
N ILE A 84 1.65 8.99 -0.11
CA ILE A 84 2.14 9.15 1.25
C ILE A 84 2.88 7.85 1.58
N GLY A 85 4.13 7.97 2.04
CA GLY A 85 4.90 6.84 2.53
C GLY A 85 4.68 6.65 4.02
N TYR A 86 4.57 5.39 4.45
CA TYR A 86 4.45 5.03 5.85
C TYR A 86 5.56 4.06 6.26
N ASP A 87 6.03 4.18 7.50
CA ASP A 87 6.80 3.14 8.17
C ASP A 87 5.89 2.30 9.05
N PHE A 88 6.10 0.99 9.06
CA PHE A 88 5.38 0.06 9.94
C PHE A 88 6.08 0.00 11.30
N ILE A 89 5.32 0.23 12.38
CA ILE A 89 5.90 0.42 13.72
C ILE A 89 5.45 -0.63 14.75
N THR A 90 4.48 -1.50 14.45
CA THR A 90 3.92 -2.46 15.41
C THR A 90 3.71 -3.86 14.85
#